data_AF-M5CC08-F1
#
_entry.id   AF-M5CC08-F1
#
_cell.length_a   1.000
_cell.length_b   1.000
_cell.length_c   1.000
_cell.angle_alpha   90.00
_cell.angle_beta   90.00
_cell.angle_gamma   90.00
#
_symmetry.space_group_name_H-M   'P 1'
#
loop_
_entity.id
_entity.type
_entity.pdbx_description
1 polymer ?
#
loop_
_entity_poly.entity_id
_entity_poly.type
_entity_poly.pdbx_seq_one_letter_code
_entity_poly.pdbx_strand_id
1 'polypeptide(L)'
;MVFHSSKGYRAKIDTLNSVVGSLPKDGPVVIVTASFEGEPADNAGHFVEVLVNSTDSKDLQGVSFAVFGAGNHDWVHTYQRIPRLIDETLEKKGAKRLLARGEGDAGGDRFTESFDEWEDQLWETLSKEYKVEAKEGSSGPSVEVKLVGAPTDRAATLRQPDSKLGLVVENRLLTAAGAPAKHHIEFELPEGMSYQSGDYLAMFVSYLAEHNLH
;
A
#
# COMPACT_ATOMS: atom_id res chain seq x y z
N MET A 1 -7.07 -0.63 -3.92
CA MET A 1 -7.46 -1.95 -4.45
C MET A 1 -8.90 -1.86 -4.93
N VAL A 2 -9.16 -2.08 -6.21
CA VAL A 2 -10.51 -1.94 -6.81
C VAL A 2 -11.32 -3.19 -6.45
N PHE A 3 -12.02 -3.17 -5.32
CA PHE A 3 -12.96 -4.24 -5.02
C PHE A 3 -14.23 -4.05 -5.85
N HIS A 4 -14.39 -4.95 -6.83
CA HIS A 4 -15.50 -4.98 -7.76
C HIS A 4 -16.83 -5.26 -7.04
N SER A 5 -17.74 -4.28 -7.09
CA SER A 5 -19.16 -4.43 -6.75
C SER A 5 -19.87 -5.52 -7.58
N SER A 6 -19.28 -5.99 -8.68
CA SER A 6 -19.80 -7.09 -9.51
C SER A 6 -19.76 -8.47 -8.85
N LYS A 7 -19.04 -8.63 -7.73
CA LYS A 7 -19.02 -9.90 -6.96
C LYS A 7 -20.08 -9.94 -5.84
N GLY A 8 -20.98 -8.96 -5.78
CA GLY A 8 -22.06 -8.92 -4.79
C GLY A 8 -21.66 -8.42 -3.40
N TYR A 9 -20.41 -7.97 -3.23
CA TYR A 9 -19.91 -7.39 -1.97
C TYR A 9 -19.95 -5.87 -1.99
N ARG A 10 -20.33 -5.27 -0.85
CA ARG A 10 -20.16 -3.84 -0.59
C ARG A 10 -18.82 -3.64 0.14
N ALA A 11 -17.77 -3.35 -0.62
CA ALA A 11 -16.45 -3.13 -0.05
C ALA A 11 -16.32 -1.72 0.57
N LYS A 12 -15.64 -1.65 1.71
CA LYS A 12 -15.11 -0.40 2.28
C LYS A 12 -13.59 -0.52 2.31
N ILE A 13 -12.89 0.53 1.87
CA ILE A 13 -11.43 0.59 1.85
C ILE A 13 -11.01 1.65 2.86
N ASP A 14 -10.07 1.29 3.73
CA ASP A 14 -9.53 2.15 4.78
C ASP A 14 -8.08 1.76 5.06
N THR A 15 -7.36 2.60 5.82
CA THR A 15 -6.03 2.25 6.33
C THR A 15 -6.14 1.35 7.55
N LEU A 16 -5.08 0.58 7.86
CA LEU A 16 -5.05 -0.27 9.05
C LEU A 16 -5.19 0.55 10.35
N ASN A 17 -4.53 1.72 10.43
CA ASN A 17 -4.69 2.62 11.56
C ASN A 17 -6.12 3.14 11.74
N SER A 18 -6.91 3.24 10.67
CA SER A 18 -8.31 3.71 10.75
C SER A 18 -9.27 2.69 11.39
N VAL A 19 -8.88 1.42 11.49
CA VAL A 19 -9.76 0.31 11.93
C VAL A 19 -9.31 -0.37 13.21
N VAL A 20 -8.39 0.26 13.95
CA VAL A 20 -7.89 -0.22 15.25
C VAL A 20 -9.05 -0.44 16.22
N GLY A 21 -9.16 -1.65 16.76
CA GLY A 21 -10.22 -2.01 17.72
C GLY A 21 -11.64 -2.11 17.13
N SER A 22 -11.80 -1.91 15.82
CA SER A 22 -13.11 -1.90 15.16
C SER A 22 -13.14 -2.78 13.91
N LEU A 23 -12.38 -3.89 13.92
CA LEU A 23 -12.42 -4.85 12.82
C LEU A 23 -13.84 -5.43 12.68
N PRO A 24 -14.43 -5.41 11.48
CA PRO A 24 -15.79 -5.88 11.27
C PRO A 24 -15.89 -7.40 11.49
N LYS A 25 -17.05 -7.82 12.00
CA LYS A 25 -17.37 -9.22 12.32
C LYS A 25 -18.51 -9.77 11.43
N ASP A 26 -19.12 -8.91 10.63
CA ASP A 26 -20.24 -9.20 9.74
C ASP A 26 -19.82 -9.47 8.29
N GLY A 27 -18.52 -9.54 8.03
CA GLY A 27 -17.98 -9.83 6.70
C GLY A 27 -16.48 -10.17 6.73
N PRO A 28 -15.91 -10.52 5.56
CA PRO A 28 -14.48 -10.81 5.44
C PRO A 28 -13.64 -9.53 5.51
N VAL A 29 -12.56 -9.58 6.28
CA VAL A 29 -11.51 -8.55 6.32
C VAL A 29 -10.35 -8.97 5.44
N VAL A 30 -10.09 -8.22 4.38
CA VAL A 30 -8.93 -8.45 3.51
C VAL A 30 -7.86 -7.40 3.82
N ILE A 31 -6.69 -7.85 4.27
CA ILE A 31 -5.56 -6.99 4.62
C ILE A 31 -4.49 -7.12 3.55
N VAL A 32 -4.11 -5.99 2.96
CA VAL A 32 -2.94 -5.90 2.08
C VAL A 32 -1.95 -4.95 2.74
N THR A 33 -0.78 -5.45 3.09
CA THR A 33 0.20 -4.66 3.86
C THR A 33 1.63 -4.95 3.42
N ALA A 34 2.50 -3.96 3.54
CA ALA A 34 3.91 -4.08 3.24
C ALA A 34 4.76 -4.20 4.52
N SER A 35 6.01 -4.59 4.33
CA SER A 35 7.06 -4.56 5.36
C SER A 35 8.20 -3.67 4.88
N PHE A 36 8.56 -2.64 5.65
CA PHE A 36 9.63 -1.69 5.36
C PHE A 36 10.76 -1.88 6.36
N GLU A 37 11.85 -2.53 5.95
CA GLU A 37 12.97 -2.89 6.85
C GLU A 37 12.54 -3.71 8.07
N GLY A 38 11.39 -4.37 7.98
CA GLY A 38 10.77 -5.12 9.07
C GLY A 38 9.73 -4.34 9.85
N GLU A 39 9.63 -3.03 9.67
CA GLU A 39 8.64 -2.17 10.31
C GLU A 39 7.39 -1.99 9.44
N PRO A 40 6.23 -1.70 10.05
CA PRO A 40 4.99 -1.48 9.31
C PRO A 40 5.04 -0.15 8.53
N ALA A 41 4.14 -0.01 7.56
CA ALA A 41 3.88 1.28 6.93
C ALA A 41 3.39 2.30 7.98
N ASP A 42 3.62 3.59 7.75
CA ASP A 42 3.15 4.66 8.65
C ASP A 42 1.64 4.58 8.95
N ASN A 43 0.85 4.22 7.94
CA ASN A 43 -0.60 4.05 8.04
C ASN A 43 -1.05 2.69 8.62
N ALA A 44 -0.12 1.90 9.15
CA ALA A 44 -0.33 0.60 9.78
C ALA A 44 0.37 0.43 11.14
N GLY A 45 1.29 1.33 11.50
CA GLY A 45 2.09 1.21 12.72
C GLY A 45 1.26 1.10 14.00
N HIS A 46 0.29 2.00 14.19
CA HIS A 46 -0.57 1.99 15.38
C HIS A 46 -1.42 0.71 15.45
N PHE A 47 -1.91 0.23 14.31
CA PHE A 47 -2.64 -1.03 14.25
C PHE A 47 -1.78 -2.22 14.71
N VAL A 48 -0.55 -2.33 14.20
CA VAL A 48 0.37 -3.42 14.58
C VAL A 48 0.72 -3.34 16.06
N GLU A 49 0.99 -2.15 16.58
CA GLU A 49 1.27 -1.94 18.00
C GLU A 49 0.12 -2.45 18.89
N VAL A 50 -1.11 -2.00 18.61
CA VAL A 50 -2.29 -2.41 19.39
C VAL A 50 -2.56 -3.91 19.24
N LEU A 51 -2.45 -4.44 18.02
CA LEU A 51 -2.66 -5.85 17.74
C LEU A 51 -1.70 -6.73 18.54
N VAL A 52 -0.42 -6.37 18.61
CA VAL A 52 0.62 -7.15 19.31
C VAL A 52 0.51 -6.98 20.83
N ASN A 53 0.33 -5.75 21.31
CA ASN A 53 0.39 -5.44 22.74
C ASN A 53 -0.92 -5.69 23.50
N SER A 54 -2.06 -5.83 22.81
CA SER A 54 -3.32 -6.16 23.48
C SER A 54 -3.20 -7.51 24.21
N THR A 55 -3.58 -7.56 25.48
CA THR A 55 -3.46 -8.75 26.34
C THR A 55 -4.63 -9.72 26.21
N ASP A 56 -5.70 -9.33 25.51
CA ASP A 56 -6.91 -10.12 25.42
C ASP A 56 -6.83 -11.09 24.24
N SER A 57 -6.65 -12.38 24.56
CA SER A 57 -6.37 -13.45 23.59
C SER A 57 -7.58 -13.89 22.78
N LYS A 58 -8.78 -13.35 23.06
CA LYS A 58 -10.02 -13.70 22.35
C LYS A 58 -10.79 -12.49 21.79
N ASP A 59 -10.18 -11.30 21.80
CA ASP A 59 -10.83 -10.05 21.39
C ASP A 59 -11.35 -10.08 19.93
N LEU A 60 -10.67 -10.85 19.08
CA LEU A 60 -10.95 -10.91 17.65
C LEU A 60 -11.86 -12.08 17.23
N GLN A 61 -12.53 -12.74 18.19
CA GLN A 61 -13.55 -13.73 17.87
C GLN A 61 -14.67 -13.11 17.01
N GLY A 62 -15.04 -13.85 15.96
CA GLY A 62 -16.04 -13.42 14.96
C GLY A 62 -15.45 -12.62 13.80
N VAL A 63 -14.17 -12.23 13.85
CA VAL A 63 -13.49 -11.65 12.69
C VAL A 63 -13.03 -12.78 11.78
N SER A 64 -13.36 -12.69 10.49
CA SER A 64 -12.81 -13.56 9.45
C SER A 64 -11.87 -12.75 8.58
N PHE A 65 -10.66 -13.26 8.30
CA PHE A 65 -9.63 -12.46 7.64
C PHE A 65 -8.81 -13.22 6.59
N ALA A 66 -8.22 -12.49 5.65
CA ALA A 66 -7.18 -12.97 4.75
C ALA A 66 -6.10 -11.88 4.59
N VAL A 67 -4.83 -12.28 4.46
CA VAL A 67 -3.70 -11.34 4.36
C VAL A 67 -2.92 -11.58 3.07
N PHE A 68 -2.63 -10.50 2.35
CA PHE A 68 -1.60 -10.49 1.31
C PHE A 68 -0.46 -9.55 1.73
N GLY A 69 0.76 -10.07 1.73
CA GLY A 69 1.95 -9.34 2.14
C GLY A 69 2.83 -8.92 0.98
N ALA A 70 3.19 -7.64 0.93
CA ALA A 70 4.24 -7.15 0.06
C ALA A 70 5.57 -7.05 0.82
N GLY A 71 6.59 -7.75 0.35
CA GLY A 71 7.95 -7.71 0.90
C GLY A 71 8.95 -7.62 -0.24
N ASN A 72 10.23 -7.50 0.09
CA ASN A 72 11.32 -7.58 -0.89
C ASN A 72 12.41 -8.49 -0.33
N HIS A 73 12.77 -9.54 -1.07
CA HIS A 73 13.73 -10.55 -0.63
C HIS A 73 15.14 -10.01 -0.32
N ASP A 74 15.49 -8.82 -0.83
CA ASP A 74 16.74 -8.13 -0.50
C ASP A 74 16.86 -7.85 1.01
N TRP A 75 15.72 -7.69 1.71
CA TRP A 75 15.66 -7.58 3.17
C TRP A 75 15.57 -8.96 3.83
N VAL A 76 16.62 -9.77 3.65
CA VAL A 76 16.67 -11.19 4.06
C VAL A 76 16.17 -11.45 5.49
N HIS A 77 16.55 -10.61 6.45
CA HIS A 77 16.19 -10.80 7.86
C HIS A 77 14.76 -10.39 8.20
N THR A 78 14.15 -9.53 7.39
CA THR A 78 12.86 -8.91 7.68
C THR A 78 11.84 -9.13 6.56
N TYR A 79 12.16 -10.02 5.62
CA TYR A 79 11.31 -10.41 4.52
C TYR A 79 9.95 -10.89 5.06
N GLN A 80 8.90 -10.18 4.63
CA GLN A 80 7.51 -10.44 5.01
C GLN A 80 7.23 -10.36 6.53
N ARG A 81 8.08 -9.69 7.35
CA ARG A 81 7.93 -9.65 8.81
C ARG A 81 6.55 -9.15 9.24
N ILE A 82 6.12 -7.98 8.75
CA ILE A 82 4.86 -7.35 9.18
C ILE A 82 3.62 -8.12 8.70
N PRO A 83 3.50 -8.50 7.42
CA PRO A 83 2.39 -9.35 6.98
C PRO A 83 2.28 -10.65 7.77
N ARG A 84 3.43 -11.31 8.05
CA ARG A 84 3.48 -12.53 8.87
C ARG A 84 3.05 -12.28 10.30
N LEU A 85 3.53 -11.20 10.91
CA LEU A 85 3.17 -10.80 12.27
C LEU A 85 1.66 -10.55 12.40
N ILE A 86 1.05 -9.82 11.46
CA ILE A 86 -0.39 -9.55 11.45
C ILE A 86 -1.17 -10.87 11.30
N ASP A 87 -0.87 -11.66 10.28
CA ASP A 87 -1.58 -12.91 9.99
C ASP A 87 -1.55 -13.89 11.17
N GLU A 88 -0.37 -14.14 11.74
CA GLU A 88 -0.24 -15.04 12.88
C GLU A 88 -0.91 -14.49 14.14
N THR A 89 -0.82 -13.18 14.40
CA THR A 89 -1.38 -12.58 15.62
C THR A 89 -2.90 -12.54 15.57
N LEU A 90 -3.50 -12.27 14.40
CA LEU A 90 -4.94 -12.33 14.21
C LEU A 90 -5.49 -13.73 14.52
N GLU A 91 -4.86 -14.77 13.97
CA GLU A 91 -5.24 -16.16 14.24
C GLU A 91 -5.06 -16.53 15.72
N LYS A 92 -3.91 -16.19 16.32
CA LYS A 92 -3.63 -16.42 17.74
C LYS A 92 -4.66 -15.73 18.66
N LYS A 93 -5.26 -14.62 18.22
CA LYS A 93 -6.29 -13.87 18.95
C LYS A 93 -7.73 -14.29 18.67
N GLY A 94 -7.91 -15.40 17.95
CA GLY A 94 -9.21 -16.03 17.73
C GLY A 94 -9.96 -15.55 16.48
N ALA A 95 -9.33 -14.77 15.61
CA ALA A 95 -9.88 -14.49 14.29
C ALA A 95 -9.77 -15.75 13.40
N LYS A 96 -10.73 -15.95 12.51
CA LYS A 96 -10.75 -17.06 11.55
C LYS A 96 -9.95 -16.69 10.30
N ARG A 97 -8.82 -17.34 10.06
CA ARG A 97 -8.11 -17.24 8.78
C ARG A 97 -8.94 -17.91 7.68
N LEU A 98 -9.28 -17.17 6.63
CA LEU A 98 -10.06 -17.64 5.48
C LEU A 98 -9.17 -18.34 4.45
N LEU A 99 -8.00 -17.75 4.18
CA LEU A 99 -7.05 -18.21 3.17
C LEU A 99 -5.63 -18.09 3.73
N ALA A 100 -4.73 -18.97 3.30
CA ALA A 100 -3.30 -18.84 3.60
C ALA A 100 -2.78 -17.46 3.17
N ARG A 101 -1.86 -16.90 3.95
CA ARG A 101 -1.27 -15.60 3.63
C ARG A 101 -0.55 -15.66 2.29
N GLY A 102 -0.88 -14.72 1.39
CA GLY A 102 -0.18 -14.52 0.14
C GLY A 102 1.12 -13.73 0.34
N GLU A 103 2.12 -13.99 -0.48
CA GLU A 103 3.42 -13.32 -0.45
C GLU A 103 3.76 -12.79 -1.84
N GLY A 104 3.85 -11.47 -1.96
CA GLY A 104 4.43 -10.79 -3.12
C GLY A 104 5.86 -10.35 -2.83
N ASP A 105 6.78 -10.71 -3.71
CA ASP A 105 8.18 -10.30 -3.67
C ASP A 105 8.45 -9.17 -4.67
N ALA A 106 8.61 -7.95 -4.16
CA ALA A 106 8.88 -6.75 -4.95
C ALA A 106 10.32 -6.69 -5.50
N GLY A 107 11.24 -7.54 -5.00
CA GLY A 107 12.57 -7.71 -5.59
C GLY A 107 12.57 -8.72 -6.74
N GLY A 108 11.50 -9.51 -6.89
CA GLY A 108 11.34 -10.53 -7.92
C GLY A 108 10.52 -10.05 -9.13
N ASP A 109 10.39 -10.92 -10.12
CA ASP A 109 9.60 -10.72 -11.34
C ASP A 109 8.13 -11.17 -11.20
N ARG A 110 7.81 -11.96 -10.17
CA ARG A 110 6.51 -12.61 -9.98
C ARG A 110 5.55 -11.91 -9.01
N PHE A 111 5.78 -10.65 -8.67
CA PHE A 111 4.95 -9.94 -7.69
C PHE A 111 3.46 -9.93 -8.07
N THR A 112 3.16 -9.51 -9.31
CA THR A 112 1.78 -9.40 -9.82
C THR A 112 1.13 -10.77 -9.94
N GLU A 113 1.85 -11.76 -10.46
CA GLU A 113 1.34 -13.13 -10.64
C GLU A 113 1.00 -13.77 -9.30
N SER A 114 1.85 -13.57 -8.28
CA SER A 114 1.61 -14.07 -6.93
C SER A 114 0.38 -13.43 -6.30
N PHE A 115 0.11 -12.17 -6.63
CA PHE A 115 -1.12 -11.48 -6.21
C PHE A 115 -2.35 -12.02 -6.94
N ASP A 116 -2.29 -12.17 -8.26
CA ASP A 116 -3.39 -12.68 -9.08
C ASP A 116 -3.78 -14.11 -8.66
N GLU A 117 -2.79 -15.00 -8.50
CA GLU A 117 -2.99 -16.39 -8.04
C GLU A 117 -3.63 -16.44 -6.64
N TRP A 118 -3.28 -15.51 -5.76
CA TRP A 118 -3.85 -15.41 -4.42
C TRP A 118 -5.25 -14.80 -4.43
N GLU A 119 -5.49 -13.79 -5.28
CA GLU A 119 -6.79 -13.16 -5.46
C GLU A 119 -7.83 -14.15 -5.99
N ASP A 120 -7.47 -15.00 -6.96
CA ASP A 120 -8.36 -16.03 -7.48
C ASP A 120 -8.79 -17.02 -6.38
N GLN A 121 -7.85 -17.47 -5.56
CA GLN A 121 -8.13 -18.35 -4.42
C GLN A 121 -8.99 -17.66 -3.36
N LEU A 122 -8.78 -16.36 -3.13
CA LEU A 122 -9.59 -15.56 -2.22
C LEU A 122 -11.04 -15.56 -2.71
N TRP A 123 -11.27 -15.28 -3.98
CA TRP A 123 -12.62 -15.24 -4.53
C TRP A 123 -13.33 -16.60 -4.48
N GLU A 124 -12.63 -17.69 -4.75
CA GLU A 124 -13.18 -19.03 -4.57
C GLU A 124 -13.58 -19.29 -3.11
N THR A 125 -12.73 -18.91 -2.17
CA THR A 125 -12.95 -19.09 -0.74
C THR A 125 -14.15 -18.30 -0.26
N LEU A 126 -14.23 -17.02 -0.64
CA LEU A 126 -15.34 -16.14 -0.26
C LEU A 126 -16.66 -16.63 -0.86
N SER A 127 -16.66 -17.11 -2.10
CA SER A 127 -17.87 -17.65 -2.75
C SER A 127 -18.39 -18.89 -2.03
N LYS A 128 -17.49 -19.79 -1.60
CA LYS A 128 -17.84 -21.01 -0.85
C LYS A 128 -18.35 -20.70 0.56
N GLU A 129 -17.69 -19.79 1.28
CA GLU A 129 -18.00 -19.47 2.68
C GLU A 129 -19.28 -18.63 2.82
N TYR A 130 -19.45 -17.60 1.99
CA TYR A 130 -20.53 -16.62 2.13
C TYR A 130 -21.70 -16.84 1.16
N LYS A 131 -21.59 -17.82 0.24
CA LYS A 131 -22.65 -18.20 -0.72
C LYS A 131 -23.21 -17.00 -1.51
N VAL A 132 -22.35 -16.04 -1.82
CA VAL A 132 -22.72 -14.85 -2.60
C VAL A 132 -22.73 -15.24 -4.08
N GLU A 133 -23.91 -15.23 -4.70
CA GLU A 133 -24.02 -15.37 -6.15
C GLU A 133 -23.56 -14.06 -6.80
N ALA A 134 -22.53 -14.14 -7.65
CA ALA A 134 -22.08 -13.01 -8.43
C ALA A 134 -23.22 -12.57 -9.35
N LYS A 135 -23.80 -11.38 -9.09
CA LYS A 135 -24.69 -10.76 -10.06
C LYS A 135 -23.82 -10.25 -11.21
N GLU A 136 -24.02 -10.79 -12.41
CA GLU A 136 -23.57 -10.18 -13.66
C GLU A 136 -24.23 -8.81 -13.80
N GLY A 137 -23.63 -7.81 -13.17
CA GLY A 137 -24.10 -6.43 -13.14
C GLY A 137 -22.94 -5.52 -13.43
N SER A 138 -23.01 -4.85 -14.58
CA SER A 138 -22.09 -3.79 -14.95
C SER A 138 -22.08 -2.72 -13.86
N SER A 139 -20.92 -2.54 -13.24
CA SER A 139 -20.66 -1.44 -12.33
C SER A 139 -19.19 -1.10 -12.45
N GLY A 140 -18.81 -0.55 -13.61
CA GLY A 140 -17.56 0.19 -13.70
C GLY A 140 -17.58 1.32 -12.67
N PRO A 141 -16.42 1.68 -12.08
CA PRO A 141 -16.36 2.79 -11.14
C PRO A 141 -16.97 4.03 -11.80
N SER A 142 -17.98 4.65 -11.17
CA SER A 142 -18.47 5.96 -11.58
C SER A 142 -17.41 6.98 -11.21
N VAL A 143 -16.39 7.11 -12.04
CA VAL A 143 -15.39 8.17 -11.91
C VAL A 143 -16.04 9.45 -12.44
N GLU A 144 -16.44 10.33 -11.54
CA GLU A 144 -16.84 11.69 -11.92
C GLU A 144 -15.57 12.50 -12.22
N VAL A 145 -15.28 12.69 -13.51
CA VAL A 145 -14.16 13.52 -13.96
C VAL A 145 -14.58 14.99 -13.89
N LYS A 146 -14.05 15.72 -12.91
CA LYS A 146 -14.12 17.19 -12.88
C LYS A 146 -12.83 17.75 -13.45
N LEU A 147 -12.95 18.53 -14.52
CA LEU A 147 -11.83 19.30 -15.06
C LEU A 147 -11.55 20.48 -14.12
N VAL A 148 -10.39 20.46 -13.47
CA VAL A 148 -9.95 21.53 -12.57
C VAL A 148 -8.67 22.17 -13.13
N GLY A 149 -8.75 23.44 -13.50
CA GLY A 149 -7.60 24.36 -13.59
C GLY A 149 -6.67 24.26 -14.80
N ALA A 150 -5.83 25.30 -14.94
CA ALA A 150 -4.79 25.44 -15.97
C ALA A 150 -3.57 24.52 -15.66
N PRO A 151 -2.61 24.29 -16.58
CA PRO A 151 -1.51 23.34 -16.39
C PRO A 151 -0.67 23.53 -15.11
N THR A 152 -0.59 24.76 -14.59
CA THR A 152 0.10 25.10 -13.34
C THR A 152 -0.66 24.65 -12.08
N ASP A 153 -1.97 24.46 -12.17
CA ASP A 153 -2.82 24.05 -11.04
C ASP A 153 -2.66 22.56 -10.72
N ARG A 154 -2.19 21.75 -11.68
CA ARG A 154 -1.90 20.33 -11.45
C ARG A 154 -0.83 20.15 -10.37
N ALA A 155 0.21 20.97 -10.42
CA ALA A 155 1.30 20.96 -9.43
C ALA A 155 0.87 21.55 -8.08
N ALA A 156 -0.24 22.30 -7.99
CA ALA A 156 -0.81 22.74 -6.71
C ALA A 156 -1.82 21.73 -6.16
N THR A 157 -2.57 21.07 -7.03
CA THR A 157 -3.62 20.10 -6.70
C THR A 157 -3.05 18.74 -6.27
N LEU A 158 -1.91 18.32 -6.82
CA LEU A 158 -1.23 17.06 -6.47
C LEU A 158 -0.33 17.17 -5.24
N ARG A 159 -0.13 18.37 -4.68
CA ARG A 159 0.67 18.50 -3.46
C ARG A 159 -0.07 17.85 -2.31
N GLN A 160 0.63 16.98 -1.59
CA GLN A 160 0.29 16.74 -0.20
C GLN A 160 0.40 18.09 0.54
N PRO A 161 -0.44 18.34 1.57
CA PRO A 161 -0.48 19.63 2.26
C PRO A 161 0.91 20.14 2.72
N ASP A 162 1.81 19.21 2.99
CA ASP A 162 3.14 19.47 3.54
C ASP A 162 4.26 19.59 2.48
N SER A 163 3.96 19.40 1.18
CA SER A 163 4.99 19.50 0.13
C SER A 163 5.13 20.93 -0.41
N LYS A 164 6.38 21.40 -0.47
CA LYS A 164 6.77 22.71 -1.02
C LYS A 164 7.59 22.52 -2.30
N LEU A 165 7.59 23.52 -3.19
CA LEU A 165 8.50 23.53 -4.34
C LEU A 165 9.91 23.78 -3.84
N GLY A 166 10.79 22.79 -3.99
CA GLY A 166 12.23 22.97 -3.83
C GLY A 166 12.85 23.48 -5.13
N LEU A 167 13.93 24.25 -5.03
CA LEU A 167 14.74 24.67 -6.16
C LEU A 167 16.00 23.80 -6.24
N VAL A 168 16.26 23.20 -7.40
CA VAL A 168 17.55 22.53 -7.66
C VAL A 168 18.59 23.60 -7.97
N VAL A 169 19.62 23.71 -7.14
CA VAL A 169 20.70 24.69 -7.31
C VAL A 169 21.95 24.09 -7.95
N GLU A 170 22.16 22.78 -7.81
CA GLU A 170 23.22 22.05 -8.52
C GLU A 170 22.72 20.70 -9.00
N ASN A 171 23.17 20.29 -10.19
CA ASN A 171 23.06 18.92 -10.68
C ASN A 171 24.38 18.54 -11.38
N ARG A 172 25.17 17.67 -10.74
CA ARG A 172 26.51 17.28 -11.19
C ARG A 172 26.59 15.78 -11.42
N LEU A 173 27.02 15.39 -12.62
CA LEU A 173 27.30 13.99 -12.94
C LEU A 173 28.55 13.52 -12.18
N LEU A 174 28.43 12.43 -11.44
CA LEU A 174 29.49 11.84 -10.63
C LEU A 174 30.24 10.72 -11.34
N THR A 175 29.71 10.23 -12.45
CA THR A 175 30.20 9.03 -13.13
C THR A 175 30.93 9.38 -14.43
N ALA A 176 31.98 8.62 -14.72
CA ALA A 176 32.72 8.73 -15.97
C ALA A 176 31.86 8.29 -17.18
N ALA A 177 32.30 8.70 -18.37
CA ALA A 177 31.68 8.28 -19.62
C ALA A 177 31.67 6.74 -19.74
N GLY A 178 30.51 6.17 -20.08
CA GLY A 178 30.31 4.72 -20.23
C GLY A 178 29.84 4.00 -18.96
N ALA A 179 29.82 4.65 -17.79
CA ALA A 179 29.20 4.11 -16.58
C ALA A 179 27.74 4.60 -16.42
N PRO A 180 26.85 3.85 -15.75
CA PRO A 180 25.50 4.31 -15.44
C PRO A 180 25.51 5.65 -14.71
N ALA A 181 24.71 6.60 -15.17
CA ALA A 181 24.71 7.96 -14.65
C ALA A 181 24.32 8.01 -13.16
N LYS A 182 25.16 8.62 -12.32
CA LYS A 182 24.82 9.00 -10.94
C LYS A 182 24.98 10.50 -10.80
N HIS A 183 24.01 11.16 -10.19
CA HIS A 183 23.99 12.61 -10.05
C HIS A 183 24.05 13.02 -8.57
N HIS A 184 24.89 14.02 -8.28
CA HIS A 184 24.81 14.83 -7.07
C HIS A 184 23.85 15.97 -7.34
N ILE A 185 22.82 16.13 -6.51
CA ILE A 185 21.82 17.17 -6.67
C ILE A 185 21.72 17.95 -5.36
N GLU A 186 21.87 19.26 -5.46
CA GLU A 186 21.69 20.17 -4.33
C GLU A 186 20.36 20.91 -4.47
N PHE A 187 19.64 21.00 -3.35
CA PHE A 187 18.36 21.67 -3.28
C PHE A 187 18.45 22.85 -2.30
N GLU A 188 17.97 24.01 -2.73
CA GLU A 188 17.67 25.09 -1.80
C GLU A 188 16.39 24.74 -1.04
N LEU A 189 16.47 24.70 0.29
CA LEU A 189 15.33 24.41 1.13
C LEU A 189 14.33 25.56 1.08
N PRO A 190 13.04 25.27 0.85
CA PRO A 190 11.99 26.28 0.89
C PRO A 190 11.95 26.99 2.24
N GLU A 191 11.52 28.25 2.25
CA GLU A 191 11.41 29.04 3.48
C GLU A 191 10.60 28.31 4.56
N GLY A 192 11.16 28.25 5.77
CA GLY A 192 10.58 27.58 6.93
C GLY A 192 10.65 26.05 6.91
N MET A 193 11.39 25.43 5.98
CA MET A 193 11.69 24.00 6.01
C MET A 193 13.03 23.75 6.70
N SER A 194 13.08 22.71 7.52
CA SER A 194 14.29 22.20 8.16
C SER A 194 14.39 20.69 7.93
N TYR A 195 15.61 20.16 7.97
CA TYR A 195 15.86 18.73 7.94
C TYR A 195 16.98 18.38 8.92
N GLN A 196 17.07 17.12 9.28
CA GLN A 196 18.17 16.53 10.04
C GLN A 196 18.88 15.49 9.18
N SER A 197 20.16 15.24 9.51
CA SER A 197 20.89 14.15 8.86
C SER A 197 20.21 12.81 9.16
N GLY A 198 19.80 12.11 8.11
CA GLY A 198 19.04 10.86 8.20
C GLY A 198 17.60 10.99 7.69
N ASP A 199 17.09 12.21 7.48
CA ASP A 199 15.77 12.43 6.90
C ASP A 199 15.72 12.03 5.42
N TYR A 200 14.51 11.71 4.94
CA TYR A 200 14.24 11.36 3.55
C TYR A 200 13.62 12.54 2.79
N LEU A 201 14.01 12.72 1.52
CA LEU A 201 13.42 13.69 0.60
C LEU A 201 12.46 12.99 -0.36
N ALA A 202 11.18 13.38 -0.32
CA ALA A 202 10.19 12.93 -1.31
C ALA A 202 10.22 13.84 -2.55
N MET A 203 10.63 13.30 -3.70
CA MET A 203 10.59 14.00 -4.99
C MET A 203 9.43 13.49 -5.84
N PHE A 204 8.52 14.39 -6.21
CA PHE A 204 7.40 14.06 -7.09
C PHE A 204 7.79 14.27 -8.54
N VAL A 205 7.90 13.18 -9.29
CA VAL A 205 8.28 13.22 -10.71
C VAL A 205 7.05 13.40 -11.57
N SER A 206 7.08 14.37 -12.48
CA SER A 206 6.12 14.46 -13.58
C SER A 206 6.69 13.79 -14.82
N TYR A 207 5.95 12.87 -15.42
CA TYR A 207 6.25 12.42 -16.77
C TYR A 207 5.93 13.55 -17.75
N LEU A 208 6.95 13.99 -18.49
CA LEU A 208 6.72 14.77 -19.69
C LEU A 208 6.15 13.79 -20.73
N ALA A 209 4.93 14.03 -21.20
CA ALA A 209 4.48 13.41 -22.43
C ALA A 209 5.45 13.88 -23.52
N GLU A 210 6.13 12.94 -24.17
CA GLU A 210 6.97 13.25 -25.32
C GLU A 210 6.09 13.96 -26.37
N HIS A 211 6.23 15.27 -26.48
CA HIS A 211 5.83 15.96 -27.68
C HIS A 211 6.86 15.58 -28.74
N ASN A 212 6.44 14.71 -29.66
CA ASN A 212 7.09 14.48 -30.95
C ASN A 212 7.50 15.83 -31.55
N LEU A 213 8.78 16.17 -31.42
CA LEU A 213 9.41 17.16 -32.26
C LEU A 213 10.00 16.40 -33.45
N HIS A 214 9.29 16.52 -34.58
CA HIS A 214 9.78 16.19 -35.91
C HIS A 214 10.98 17.06 -36.29
#